data_AF-A0A820Y8R9-F1
#
_entry.id   AF-A0A820Y8R9-F1
#
_cell.length_a   1.000
_cell.length_b   1.000
_cell.length_c   1.000
_cell.angle_alpha   90.00
_cell.angle_beta   90.00
_cell.angle_gamma   90.00
#
_symmetry.space_group_name_H-M   'P 1'
#
loop_
_entity.id
_entity.type
_entity.pdbx_description
1 polymer ?
#
loop_
_entity_poly.entity_id
_entity_poly.type
_entity_poly.pdbx_seq_one_letter_code
_entity_poly.pdbx_strand_id
1 'polypeptide(L)'
;VELAHLYYLPKAHKLGTPLRPIISGLKHPTIKISKFLDDLLRPLFDQMALNTTVTSGFELVKQLQQWPTVNMCQDTIFCTIDVTDLYTMVPQIEGVLSLRKMLDQLKLKQVGKLKVETIIRLSRFVMKNNYFSYNGQFYHQ
;
A
#
# COMPACT_ATOMS: atom_id res chain seq x y z
N VAL A 1 -19.63 -20.64 -1.70
CA VAL A 1 -18.81 -19.48 -2.11
C VAL A 1 -17.43 -19.69 -1.51
N GLU A 2 -16.40 -19.75 -2.33
CA GLU A 2 -15.02 -19.92 -1.86
C GLU A 2 -14.42 -18.52 -1.61
N LEU A 3 -13.88 -18.31 -0.40
CA LEU A 3 -13.32 -17.02 0.03
C LEU A 3 -11.79 -17.03 -0.08
N ALA A 4 -11.18 -15.85 0.09
CA ALA A 4 -9.74 -15.73 0.28
C ALA A 4 -9.23 -16.69 1.36
N HIS A 5 -8.06 -17.30 1.16
CA HIS A 5 -7.47 -18.26 2.11
C HIS A 5 -6.23 -17.66 2.79
N LEU A 6 -6.11 -17.93 4.09
CA LEU A 6 -4.91 -17.64 4.87
C LEU A 6 -3.88 -18.77 4.69
N TYR A 7 -2.66 -18.40 4.31
CA TYR A 7 -1.50 -19.29 4.27
C TYR A 7 -0.28 -18.62 4.91
N TYR A 8 0.79 -19.38 5.13
CA TYR A 8 1.98 -18.92 5.83
C TYR A 8 3.23 -19.11 4.99
N LEU A 9 4.08 -18.09 4.91
CA LEU A 9 5.40 -18.18 4.30
C LEU A 9 6.51 -18.07 5.35
N PRO A 10 7.52 -18.96 5.35
CA PRO A 10 8.62 -18.89 6.30
C PRO A 10 9.56 -17.70 6.02
N LYS A 11 9.92 -16.94 7.05
CA LYS A 11 10.99 -15.93 7.00
C LYS A 11 12.33 -16.59 7.27
N ALA A 12 12.85 -17.36 6.30
CA ALA A 12 14.09 -18.15 6.44
C ALA A 12 15.35 -17.34 6.83
N HIS A 13 15.36 -16.05 6.51
CA HIS A 13 16.46 -15.13 6.85
C HIS A 13 16.41 -14.62 8.31
N LYS A 14 15.40 -14.99 9.12
CA LYS A 14 15.28 -14.59 10.53
C LYS A 14 15.48 -15.81 11.44
N LEU A 15 16.13 -15.58 12.59
CA LEU A 15 16.31 -16.60 13.62
C LEU A 15 14.96 -17.21 14.03
N GLY A 16 14.91 -18.53 14.16
CA GLY A 16 13.68 -19.28 14.49
C GLY A 16 12.66 -19.38 13.35
N THR A 17 12.98 -18.86 12.15
CA THR A 17 12.16 -18.99 10.93
C THR A 17 10.67 -18.65 11.16
N PRO A 18 10.36 -17.44 11.69
CA PRO A 18 8.97 -17.06 11.96
C PRO A 18 8.13 -17.07 10.68
N LEU A 19 6.86 -17.43 10.83
CA LEU A 19 5.92 -17.47 9.72
C LEU A 19 5.33 -16.08 9.44
N ARG A 20 5.16 -15.75 8.15
CA ARG A 20 4.41 -14.58 7.70
C ARG A 20 3.01 -15.03 7.26
N PRO A 21 1.94 -14.64 7.97
CA PRO A 21 0.58 -14.87 7.48
C PRO A 21 0.33 -14.03 6.23
N ILE A 22 -0.30 -14.62 5.22
CA ILE A 22 -0.72 -13.95 3.99
C ILE A 22 -2.15 -14.40 3.65
N ILE A 23 -3.03 -13.43 3.42
CA ILE A 23 -4.36 -13.68 2.88
C ILE A 23 -4.25 -13.57 1.35
N SER A 24 -4.64 -14.63 0.64
CA SER A 24 -4.71 -14.59 -0.83
C SER A 24 -5.77 -13.59 -1.28
N GLY A 25 -5.38 -12.59 -2.10
CA GLY A 25 -6.34 -11.66 -2.70
C GLY A 25 -7.30 -12.32 -3.71
N LEU A 26 -6.97 -13.52 -4.22
CA LEU A 26 -7.86 -14.27 -5.11
C LEU A 26 -9.16 -14.63 -4.39
N LYS A 27 -10.29 -14.48 -5.08
CA LYS A 27 -11.65 -14.76 -4.57
C LYS A 27 -12.09 -13.84 -3.42
N HIS A 28 -11.32 -12.79 -3.11
CA HIS A 28 -11.75 -11.79 -2.15
C HIS A 28 -13.02 -11.06 -2.65
N PRO A 29 -14.05 -10.87 -1.82
CA PRO A 29 -15.34 -10.30 -2.25
C PRO A 29 -15.20 -8.90 -2.87
N THR A 30 -14.20 -8.14 -2.42
CA THR A 30 -13.96 -6.76 -2.87
C THR A 30 -12.88 -6.64 -3.94
N ILE A 31 -12.30 -7.75 -4.44
CA ILE A 31 -11.13 -7.72 -5.35
C ILE A 31 -11.37 -6.85 -6.59
N LYS A 32 -12.56 -6.93 -7.19
CA LYS A 32 -12.91 -6.16 -8.39
C LYS A 32 -13.00 -4.66 -8.11
N ILE A 33 -13.53 -4.29 -6.94
CA ILE A 33 -13.60 -2.88 -6.51
C ILE A 33 -12.20 -2.36 -6.20
N SER A 34 -11.39 -3.15 -5.48
CA SER A 34 -10.00 -2.81 -5.18
C SER A 34 -9.19 -2.58 -6.45
N LYS A 35 -9.28 -3.50 -7.42
CA LYS A 35 -8.60 -3.38 -8.71
C LYS A 35 -9.07 -2.15 -9.48
N PHE A 36 -10.38 -1.93 -9.55
CA PHE A 36 -10.93 -0.76 -10.22
C PHE A 36 -10.46 0.57 -9.60
N LEU A 37 -10.41 0.65 -8.27
CA LEU A 37 -9.90 1.82 -7.56
C LEU A 37 -8.40 2.01 -7.80
N ASP A 38 -7.61 0.94 -7.79
CA ASP A 38 -6.18 0.98 -8.11
C ASP A 38 -5.97 1.49 -9.53
N ASP A 39 -6.59 0.86 -10.53
CA ASP A 39 -6.48 1.28 -11.94
C ASP A 39 -6.89 2.77 -12.13
N LEU A 40 -7.90 3.25 -11.39
CA LEU A 40 -8.37 4.64 -11.45
C LEU A 40 -7.42 5.65 -10.78
N LEU A 41 -6.83 5.29 -9.65
CA LEU A 41 -6.06 6.19 -8.79
C LEU A 41 -4.55 6.13 -9.04
N ARG A 42 -4.06 5.01 -9.58
CA ARG A 42 -2.64 4.74 -9.77
C ARG A 42 -1.90 5.81 -10.57
N PRO A 43 -2.43 6.34 -11.70
CA PRO A 43 -1.74 7.39 -12.45
C PRO A 43 -1.54 8.68 -11.63
N LEU A 44 -2.51 9.03 -10.75
CA LEU A 44 -2.41 10.19 -9.89
C LEU A 44 -1.34 9.99 -8.81
N PHE A 45 -1.33 8.80 -8.19
CA PHE A 45 -0.34 8.44 -7.19
C PHE A 45 1.07 8.45 -7.78
N ASP A 46 1.28 7.79 -8.92
CA ASP A 46 2.59 7.70 -9.57
C ASP A 46 3.14 9.09 -9.94
N GLN A 47 2.27 10.00 -10.41
CA GLN A 47 2.67 11.37 -10.70
C GLN A 47 3.12 12.13 -9.44
N MET A 48 2.44 11.93 -8.30
CA MET A 48 2.82 12.57 -7.03
C MET A 48 4.07 11.96 -6.41
N ALA A 49 4.27 10.65 -6.61
CA ALA A 49 5.33 9.87 -6.00
C ALA A 49 6.67 9.97 -6.76
N LEU A 50 6.67 10.54 -7.98
CA LEU A 50 7.84 10.62 -8.87
C LEU A 50 9.11 11.16 -8.18
N ASN A 51 8.96 12.15 -7.29
CA ASN A 51 10.10 12.81 -6.64
C ASN A 51 10.40 12.28 -5.22
N THR A 52 9.58 11.38 -4.69
CA THR A 52 9.65 10.92 -3.29
C THR A 52 9.80 9.40 -3.16
N THR A 53 9.67 8.68 -4.26
CA THR A 53 9.74 7.22 -4.29
C THR A 53 10.72 6.75 -5.35
N VAL A 54 11.33 5.60 -5.10
CA VAL A 54 12.17 4.89 -6.06
C VAL A 54 11.45 3.63 -6.50
N THR A 55 11.53 3.30 -7.78
CA THR A 55 10.80 2.16 -8.36
C THR A 55 11.62 0.87 -8.37
N SER A 56 12.93 0.98 -8.23
CA SER A 56 13.84 -0.18 -8.19
C SER A 56 15.11 0.08 -7.37
N GLY A 57 15.75 -1.01 -6.93
CA GLY A 57 17.05 -0.93 -6.26
C GLY A 57 18.15 -0.35 -7.17
N PHE A 58 18.11 -0.63 -8.48
CA PHE A 58 19.07 -0.07 -9.44
C PHE A 58 18.95 1.45 -9.56
N GLU A 59 17.71 1.95 -9.65
CA GLU A 59 17.43 3.38 -9.65
C GLU A 59 17.93 4.04 -8.36
N LEU A 60 17.64 3.43 -7.20
CA LEU A 60 18.10 3.93 -5.90
C LEU A 60 19.62 4.05 -5.85
N VAL A 61 20.36 3.01 -6.26
CA VAL A 61 21.83 3.04 -6.28
C VAL A 61 22.34 4.15 -7.19
N LYS A 62 21.77 4.30 -8.39
CA LYS A 62 22.16 5.37 -9.33
C LYS A 62 21.92 6.76 -8.73
N GLN A 63 20.76 6.98 -8.12
CA GLN A 63 20.43 8.26 -7.47
C GLN A 63 21.38 8.54 -6.30
N LEU A 64 21.67 7.55 -5.44
CA LEU A 64 22.59 7.68 -4.31
C LEU A 64 24.05 7.92 -4.73
N GLN A 65 24.47 7.48 -5.92
CA GLN A 65 25.80 7.80 -6.46
C GLN A 65 25.89 9.23 -7.00
N GLN A 66 24.79 9.76 -7.56
CA GLN A 66 24.74 11.11 -8.12
C GLN A 66 24.47 12.17 -7.05
N TRP A 67 23.62 11.88 -6.07
CA TRP A 67 23.17 12.80 -5.04
C TRP A 67 24.32 13.51 -4.28
N PRO A 68 25.43 12.85 -3.90
CA PRO A 68 26.51 13.48 -3.17
C PRO A 68 27.21 14.60 -3.94
N THR A 69 27.25 14.51 -5.27
CA THR A 69 27.93 15.50 -6.12
C THR A 69 27.33 16.91 -6.02
N VAL A 70 26.06 17.01 -5.59
CA VAL A 70 25.33 18.28 -5.49
C VAL A 70 24.99 18.63 -4.03
N ASN A 71 24.70 17.62 -3.19
CA ASN A 71 24.00 17.85 -1.93
C ASN A 71 24.81 17.52 -0.67
N MET A 72 25.93 16.80 -0.79
CA MET A 72 26.69 16.35 0.39
C MET A 72 27.64 17.45 0.87
N CYS A 73 27.59 17.72 2.18
CA CYS A 73 28.54 18.57 2.89
C CYS A 73 29.16 17.81 4.08
N GLN A 74 30.12 18.46 4.76
CA GLN A 74 30.86 17.85 5.87
C GLN A 74 29.95 17.37 7.02
N ASP A 75 28.82 18.03 7.25
CA ASP A 75 27.89 17.73 8.34
C ASP A 75 26.69 16.86 7.89
N THR A 76 26.74 16.30 6.68
CA THR A 76 25.65 15.44 6.18
C THR A 76 25.65 14.09 6.89
N ILE A 77 24.50 13.72 7.45
CA ILE A 77 24.29 12.42 8.11
C ILE A 77 23.28 11.61 7.30
N PHE A 78 23.61 10.34 7.06
CA PHE A 78 22.69 9.36 6.51
C PHE A 78 21.97 8.62 7.62
N CYS A 79 20.65 8.56 7.54
CA CYS A 79 19.80 7.79 8.45
C CYS A 79 18.99 6.78 7.64
N THR A 80 18.89 5.56 8.14
CA THR A 80 17.98 4.54 7.63
C THR A 80 16.86 4.33 8.63
N ILE A 81 15.63 4.31 8.12
CA ILE A 81 14.43 4.07 8.91
C ILE A 81 13.70 2.92 8.25
N ASP A 82 13.35 1.90 9.03
CA ASP A 82 12.56 0.75 8.59
C ASP A 82 11.23 0.73 9.34
N VAL A 83 10.13 0.46 8.61
CA VAL A 83 8.79 0.36 9.18
C VAL A 83 8.45 -1.12 9.33
N THR A 84 8.35 -1.58 10.57
CA THR A 84 7.96 -2.96 10.88
C THR A 84 6.47 -3.18 10.67
N ASP A 85 6.12 -4.32 10.08
CA ASP A 85 4.74 -4.79 9.94
C ASP A 85 3.76 -3.78 9.31
N LEU A 86 4.27 -3.00 8.33
CA LEU A 86 3.55 -1.91 7.66
C LEU A 86 2.08 -2.24 7.37
N TYR A 87 1.79 -3.35 6.69
CA TYR A 87 0.43 -3.70 6.27
C TYR A 87 -0.56 -3.90 7.44
N THR A 88 -0.11 -4.45 8.57
CA THR A 88 -0.98 -4.67 9.74
C THR A 88 -1.07 -3.44 10.62
N MET A 89 -0.11 -2.52 10.50
CA MET A 89 -0.04 -1.32 11.33
C MET A 89 -0.71 -0.09 10.71
N VAL A 90 -1.11 -0.13 9.43
CA VAL A 90 -1.87 0.98 8.82
C VAL A 90 -3.30 0.98 9.37
N PRO A 91 -3.71 2.03 10.12
CA PRO A 91 -5.08 2.12 10.59
C PRO A 91 -6.07 2.34 9.43
N GLN A 92 -7.18 1.60 9.42
CA GLN A 92 -8.11 1.59 8.28
C GLN A 92 -8.73 2.97 7.99
N ILE A 93 -9.07 3.74 9.03
CA ILE A 93 -9.71 5.06 8.88
C ILE A 93 -8.70 6.03 8.28
N GLU A 94 -7.49 6.05 8.82
CA GLU A 94 -6.39 6.92 8.44
C GLU A 94 -5.89 6.61 7.03
N GLY A 95 -5.93 5.34 6.61
CA GLY A 95 -5.67 4.96 5.22
C GLY A 95 -6.67 5.60 4.24
N VAL A 96 -7.96 5.58 4.56
CA VAL A 96 -9.00 6.22 3.73
C VAL A 96 -8.90 7.74 3.77
N LEU A 97 -8.60 8.33 4.93
CA LEU A 97 -8.40 9.77 5.07
C LEU A 97 -7.16 10.26 4.33
N SER A 98 -6.10 9.45 4.28
CA SER A 98 -4.90 9.74 3.48
C SER A 98 -5.23 9.83 1.99
N LEU A 99 -6.07 8.94 1.47
CA LEU A 99 -6.57 9.03 0.09
C LEU A 99 -7.39 10.31 -0.13
N ARG A 100 -8.28 10.67 0.80
CA ARG A 100 -9.05 11.93 0.70
C ARG A 100 -8.11 13.14 0.66
N LYS A 101 -7.12 13.17 1.55
CA LYS A 101 -6.11 14.23 1.60
C LYS A 101 -5.35 14.35 0.28
N MET A 102 -4.96 13.23 -0.33
CA MET A 102 -4.32 13.21 -1.65
C MET A 102 -5.21 13.87 -2.72
N LEU A 103 -6.48 13.48 -2.79
CA LEU A 103 -7.43 14.03 -3.77
C LEU A 103 -7.72 15.52 -3.54
N ASP A 104 -7.80 15.95 -2.28
CA ASP A 104 -7.98 17.35 -1.89
C ASP A 104 -6.74 18.20 -2.23
N GLN A 105 -5.52 17.67 -2.04
CA GLN A 105 -4.27 18.33 -2.45
C GLN A 105 -4.20 18.55 -3.96
N LEU A 106 -4.71 17.59 -4.74
CA LEU A 106 -4.86 17.71 -6.20
C LEU A 106 -6.06 18.59 -6.60
N LYS A 107 -6.84 19.11 -5.65
CA LYS A 107 -8.04 19.93 -5.85
C LYS A 107 -9.08 19.26 -6.76
N LEU A 108 -9.14 17.93 -6.74
CA LEU A 108 -10.05 17.16 -7.58
C LEU A 108 -11.42 17.04 -6.93
N LYS A 109 -12.48 17.25 -7.73
CA LYS A 109 -13.87 16.96 -7.32
C LYS A 109 -14.33 15.58 -7.81
N GLN A 110 -13.65 15.04 -8.82
CA GLN A 110 -13.89 13.72 -9.39
C GLN A 110 -12.61 13.16 -10.01
N VAL A 111 -12.52 11.84 -10.13
CA VAL A 111 -11.49 11.13 -10.90
C VAL A 111 -12.20 10.28 -11.95
N GLY A 112 -11.85 10.48 -13.22
CA GLY A 112 -12.64 9.96 -14.34
C GLY A 112 -14.10 10.43 -14.24
N LYS A 113 -15.02 9.47 -14.12
CA LYS A 113 -16.47 9.71 -14.01
C LYS A 113 -17.01 9.64 -12.57
N LEU A 114 -16.15 9.43 -11.57
CA LEU A 114 -16.54 9.22 -10.18
C LEU A 114 -16.24 10.43 -9.31
N LYS A 115 -17.26 10.92 -8.59
CA LYS A 115 -17.08 11.92 -7.53
C LYS A 115 -16.15 11.39 -6.44
N VAL A 116 -15.34 12.27 -5.85
CA VAL A 116 -14.41 11.91 -4.75
C VAL A 116 -15.14 11.18 -3.63
N GLU A 117 -16.32 11.62 -3.23
CA GLU A 117 -17.09 10.97 -2.17
C GLU A 117 -17.41 9.50 -2.47
N THR A 118 -17.69 9.17 -3.74
CA THR A 118 -17.91 7.78 -4.15
C THR A 118 -16.63 6.96 -4.05
N ILE A 119 -15.50 7.53 -4.46
CA ILE A 119 -14.17 6.89 -4.37
C ILE A 119 -13.83 6.59 -2.90
N ILE A 120 -14.04 7.56 -2.00
CA ILE A 120 -13.80 7.39 -0.56
C ILE A 120 -14.71 6.31 0.03
N ARG A 121 -16.00 6.30 -0.32
CA ARG A 121 -16.94 5.27 0.12
C ARG A 121 -16.54 3.88 -0.35
N LEU A 122 -16.14 3.72 -1.62
CA LEU A 122 -15.66 2.45 -2.16
C LEU A 122 -14.35 2.00 -1.50
N SER A 123 -13.42 2.92 -1.28
CA SER A 123 -12.15 2.62 -0.61
C SER A 123 -12.37 2.15 0.83
N ARG A 124 -13.24 2.84 1.58
CA ARG A 124 -13.68 2.41 2.91
C ARG A 124 -14.37 1.05 2.88
N PHE A 125 -15.17 0.78 1.85
CA PHE A 125 -15.82 -0.51 1.69
C PHE A 125 -14.78 -1.63 1.46
N VAL A 126 -13.78 -1.41 0.61
CA VAL A 126 -12.68 -2.38 0.41
C VAL A 126 -11.94 -2.62 1.72
N MET A 127 -11.50 -1.56 2.41
CA MET A 127 -10.73 -1.67 3.66
C MET A 127 -11.50 -2.35 4.81
N LYS A 128 -12.82 -2.19 4.88
CA LYS A 128 -13.63 -2.77 5.95
C LYS A 128 -14.07 -4.21 5.70
N ASN A 129 -14.07 -4.68 4.46
CA ASN A 129 -14.65 -5.98 4.12
C ASN A 129 -13.57 -7.00 3.78
N ASN A 130 -12.55 -7.07 4.64
CA ASN A 130 -11.46 -8.04 4.56
C ASN A 130 -11.86 -9.35 5.22
N TYR A 131 -12.56 -10.21 4.46
CA TYR A 131 -13.02 -11.51 4.94
C TYR A 131 -12.24 -12.64 4.28
N PHE A 132 -11.85 -13.63 5.08
CA PHE A 132 -11.10 -14.79 4.62
C PHE A 132 -11.55 -16.06 5.34
N SER A 133 -11.15 -17.21 4.81
CA SER A 133 -11.41 -18.52 5.39
C SER A 133 -10.12 -19.22 5.82
N TYR A 134 -10.19 -19.91 6.95
CA TYR A 134 -9.11 -20.74 7.47
C TYR A 134 -9.69 -21.93 8.24
N ASN A 135 -9.24 -23.14 7.92
CA ASN A 135 -9.72 -24.39 8.53
C ASN A 135 -11.25 -24.52 8.58
N GLY A 136 -11.94 -24.18 7.48
CA GLY A 136 -13.40 -24.28 7.38
C GLY A 136 -14.18 -23.20 8.14
N GLN A 137 -13.51 -22.24 8.77
CA GLN A 137 -14.13 -21.12 9.47
C GLN A 137 -13.88 -19.79 8.74
N PHE A 138 -14.74 -18.81 8.99
CA PHE A 138 -14.66 -17.47 8.40
C PHE A 138 -14.16 -16.46 9.42
N TYR A 139 -13.30 -15.55 8.96
CA TYR A 139 -12.66 -14.54 9.77
C TYR A 139 -12.74 -13.18 9.09
N HIS A 140 -12.63 -12.14 9.91
CA HIS A 140 -12.58 -10.74 9.50
C HIS A 140 -11.28 -10.11 10.04
N GLN A 141 -10.57 -9.39 9.18
CA GLN A 141 -9.31 -8.71 9.51
C GLN A 141 -9.52 -7.24 9.85
#